data_AF-A0A9W9ZUF9-F1
#
_entry.id   AF-A0A9W9ZUF9-F1
#
_cell.length_a   1.000
_cell.length_b   1.000
_cell.length_c   1.000
_cell.angle_alpha   90.00
_cell.angle_beta   90.00
_cell.angle_gamma   90.00
#
_symmetry.space_group_name_H-M   'P 1'
#
loop_
_entity.id
_entity.type
_entity.pdbx_description
1 polymer ?
#
loop_
_entity_poly.entity_id
_entity_poly.type
_entity_poly.pdbx_seq_one_letter_code
_entity_poly.pdbx_strand_id
1 'polypeptide(L)'
;MSQDSSLSLAKHDIVGDYDALYDEYFPRYYHATGLLSLPFDEIVEPFEAWFAGDRNMSRIDYYYGMDKTIQRGDLGKHGILFKIVPMHSDMKPSDNDFMSCWYKPLPKWLPRAGQSVIPTNLSEFKVGL
;
A
#
# COMPACT_ATOMS: atom_id res chain seq x y z
N MET A 1 35.40 12.40 21.58
CA MET A 1 33.99 12.10 21.93
C MET A 1 33.27 11.84 20.62
N SER A 2 33.15 10.55 20.26
CA SER A 2 32.47 10.12 19.04
C SER A 2 30.98 10.35 19.24
N GLN A 3 30.39 11.25 18.45
CA GLN A 3 28.93 11.36 18.37
C GLN A 3 28.43 10.14 17.63
N ASP A 4 28.03 9.13 18.40
CA ASP A 4 27.24 8.01 17.90
C ASP A 4 25.83 8.58 17.67
N SER A 5 25.58 9.07 16.45
CA SER A 5 24.24 9.48 16.05
C SER A 5 23.41 8.22 15.91
N SER A 6 22.75 7.80 16.99
CA SER A 6 21.68 6.82 16.88
C SER A 6 20.60 7.42 15.99
N LEU A 7 20.61 7.04 14.71
CA LEU A 7 19.53 7.31 13.78
C LEU A 7 18.29 6.58 14.30
N SER A 8 17.54 7.23 15.19
CA SER A 8 16.21 6.74 15.55
C SER A 8 15.33 6.97 14.33
N LEU A 9 14.97 5.89 13.63
CA LEU A 9 13.87 5.93 12.66
C LEU A 9 12.62 6.32 13.44
N ALA A 10 12.32 7.61 13.48
CA ALA A 10 10.99 8.06 13.82
C ALA A 10 10.05 7.55 12.72
N LYS A 11 8.84 7.19 13.09
CA LYS A 11 7.80 6.76 12.16
C LYS A 11 7.39 7.97 11.31
N HIS A 12 8.18 8.30 10.30
CA HIS A 12 7.82 9.33 9.33
C HIS A 12 6.73 8.76 8.43
N ASP A 13 5.72 9.58 8.15
CA ASP A 13 4.80 9.26 7.08
C ASP A 13 5.62 9.19 5.78
N ILE A 14 5.62 8.06 5.07
CA ILE A 14 6.25 7.91 3.72
C ILE A 14 5.58 8.80 2.66
N VAL A 15 4.73 9.70 3.12
CA VAL A 15 3.86 10.58 2.39
C VAL A 15 3.93 11.91 3.11
N GLY A 16 4.40 12.94 2.42
CA GLY A 16 4.55 14.28 3.00
C GLY A 16 5.88 14.51 3.70
N ASP A 17 6.15 13.78 4.79
CA ASP A 17 7.39 13.96 5.56
C ASP A 17 8.52 13.03 5.06
N TYR A 18 9.77 13.47 5.24
CA TYR A 18 10.96 12.83 4.70
C TYR A 18 11.62 11.93 5.75
N ASP A 19 11.84 10.66 5.41
CA ASP A 19 12.76 9.79 6.14
C ASP A 19 14.02 9.64 5.30
N ALA A 20 15.07 10.36 5.69
CA ALA A 20 16.31 10.42 4.91
C ALA A 20 16.96 9.03 4.72
N LEU A 21 16.78 8.11 5.68
CA LEU A 21 17.29 6.75 5.55
C LEU A 21 16.44 5.93 4.58
N TYR A 22 15.12 5.98 4.71
CA TYR A 22 14.24 5.27 3.77
C TYR A 22 14.47 5.76 2.33
N ASP A 23 14.56 7.08 2.14
CA ASP A 23 14.72 7.72 0.84
C ASP A 23 16.12 7.47 0.22
N GLU A 24 17.13 7.15 1.03
CA GLU A 24 18.46 6.72 0.56
C GLU A 24 18.41 5.33 -0.09
N TYR A 25 17.68 4.38 0.49
CA TYR A 25 17.65 2.99 0.03
C TYR A 25 16.51 2.69 -0.95
N PHE A 26 15.39 3.41 -0.85
CA PHE A 26 14.18 3.08 -1.60
C PHE A 26 13.59 4.29 -2.32
N PRO A 27 13.32 4.18 -3.63
CA PRO A 27 12.74 5.27 -4.39
C PRO A 27 11.30 5.58 -3.94
N ARG A 28 10.91 6.86 -4.06
CA ARG A 28 9.55 7.35 -3.77
C ARG A 28 8.53 7.07 -4.86
N TYR A 29 9.03 6.67 -6.03
CA TYR A 29 8.24 6.22 -7.16
C TYR A 29 8.75 4.86 -7.57
N TYR A 30 7.90 3.86 -7.49
CA TYR A 30 8.26 2.54 -7.98
C TYR A 30 7.04 1.76 -8.42
N HIS A 31 7.38 0.73 -9.17
CA HIS A 31 6.52 -0.39 -9.52
C HIS A 31 7.18 -1.66 -8.98
N ALA A 32 6.38 -2.54 -8.39
CA ALA A 32 6.85 -3.79 -7.82
C ALA A 32 5.90 -4.92 -8.22
N THR A 33 6.47 -6.10 -8.49
CA THR A 33 5.73 -7.33 -8.74
C THR A 33 6.28 -8.42 -7.86
N GLY A 34 5.44 -9.36 -7.43
CA GLY A 34 5.89 -10.50 -6.66
C GLY A 34 4.80 -11.56 -6.50
N LEU A 35 5.06 -12.53 -5.63
CA LEU A 35 4.08 -13.55 -5.24
C LEU A 35 3.67 -13.30 -3.79
N LEU A 36 2.37 -13.20 -3.56
CA LEU A 36 1.75 -13.25 -2.24
C LEU A 36 1.51 -14.72 -1.90
N SER A 37 2.06 -15.17 -0.76
CA SER A 37 1.79 -16.49 -0.20
C SER A 37 0.98 -16.32 1.07
N LEU A 38 -0.22 -16.91 1.10
CA LEU A 38 -1.09 -16.99 2.27
C LEU A 38 -1.13 -18.46 2.73
N PRO A 39 -0.22 -18.88 3.63
CA PRO A 39 -0.01 -20.30 3.93
C PRO A 39 -1.23 -21.00 4.51
N PHE A 40 -2.08 -20.26 5.23
CA PHE A 40 -3.28 -20.82 5.85
C PHE A 40 -4.33 -21.25 4.84
N ASP A 41 -4.46 -20.50 3.73
CA ASP A 41 -5.45 -20.76 2.68
C ASP A 41 -4.84 -21.48 1.46
N GLU A 42 -3.56 -21.87 1.52
CA GLU A 42 -2.79 -22.45 0.41
C GLU A 42 -2.81 -21.60 -0.87
N ILE A 43 -3.00 -20.28 -0.74
CA ILE A 43 -3.01 -19.35 -1.87
C ILE A 43 -1.60 -18.87 -2.15
N VAL A 44 -1.17 -19.03 -3.41
CA VAL A 44 0.01 -18.39 -3.97
C VAL A 44 -0.41 -17.64 -5.22
N GLU A 45 -0.35 -16.31 -5.19
CA GLU A 45 -0.84 -15.48 -6.29
C GLU A 45 0.12 -14.34 -6.63
N PRO A 46 0.16 -13.88 -7.90
CA PRO A 46 0.93 -12.70 -8.25
C PRO A 46 0.25 -11.43 -7.73
N PHE A 47 1.06 -10.48 -7.28
CA PHE A 47 0.64 -9.10 -7.06
C PHE A 47 1.43 -8.14 -7.95
N GLU A 48 0.81 -7.00 -8.25
CA GLU A 48 1.43 -5.87 -8.91
C GLU A 48 1.10 -4.59 -8.14
N ALA A 49 2.11 -3.79 -7.83
CA ALA A 49 1.95 -2.60 -6.98
C ALA A 49 2.64 -1.38 -7.59
N TRP A 50 2.02 -0.22 -7.41
CA TRP A 50 2.57 1.08 -7.75
C TRP A 50 2.51 1.98 -6.54
N PHE A 51 3.61 2.67 -6.26
CA PHE A 51 3.71 3.65 -5.21
C PHE A 51 4.25 4.96 -5.77
N ALA A 52 3.59 6.05 -5.42
CA ALA A 52 4.03 7.41 -5.70
C ALA A 52 3.86 8.25 -4.43
N GLY A 53 4.86 8.16 -3.55
CA GLY A 53 4.84 8.76 -2.21
C GLY A 53 4.65 10.27 -2.24
N ASP A 54 5.35 10.97 -3.14
CA ASP A 54 5.26 12.44 -3.27
C ASP A 54 3.90 12.91 -3.80
N ARG A 55 3.14 12.01 -4.43
CA ARG A 55 1.77 12.26 -4.89
C ARG A 55 0.73 11.66 -3.95
N ASN A 56 1.14 11.14 -2.79
CA ASN A 56 0.26 10.54 -1.80
C ASN A 56 -0.71 9.51 -2.40
N MET A 57 -0.20 8.64 -3.28
CA MET A 57 -1.03 7.64 -3.93
C MET A 57 -0.33 6.30 -4.06
N SER A 58 -1.12 5.23 -3.94
CA SER A 58 -0.69 3.87 -4.21
C SER A 58 -1.80 3.06 -4.84
N ARG A 59 -1.41 1.97 -5.50
CA ARG A 59 -2.29 0.95 -6.01
C ARG A 59 -1.63 -0.40 -5.83
N ILE A 60 -2.42 -1.40 -5.47
CA ILE A 60 -2.02 -2.80 -5.50
C ILE A 60 -3.13 -3.64 -6.12
N ASP A 61 -2.72 -4.54 -6.99
CA ASP A 61 -3.56 -5.45 -7.74
C ASP A 61 -3.27 -6.88 -7.28
N TYR A 62 -4.32 -7.63 -6.98
CA TYR A 62 -4.31 -9.05 -6.60
C TYR A 62 -5.07 -9.89 -7.63
N TYR A 63 -4.98 -11.21 -7.54
CA TYR A 63 -5.71 -12.15 -8.39
C TYR A 63 -5.60 -11.81 -9.89
N TYR A 64 -4.38 -11.62 -10.40
CA TYR A 64 -4.14 -11.23 -11.80
C TYR A 64 -4.83 -9.91 -12.21
N GLY A 65 -4.99 -9.00 -11.25
CA GLY A 65 -5.67 -7.73 -11.44
C GLY A 65 -7.18 -7.79 -11.30
N MET A 66 -7.79 -8.87 -10.83
CA MET A 66 -9.22 -8.88 -10.55
C MET A 66 -9.59 -7.98 -9.35
N ASP A 67 -8.83 -8.03 -8.25
CA ASP A 67 -9.02 -7.12 -7.10
C ASP A 67 -7.99 -6.00 -7.19
N LYS A 68 -8.44 -4.75 -7.02
CA LYS A 68 -7.59 -3.56 -6.99
C LYS A 68 -7.90 -2.73 -5.76
N THR A 69 -6.87 -2.47 -4.97
CA THR A 69 -6.93 -1.50 -3.88
C THR A 69 -6.18 -0.25 -4.30
N ILE A 70 -6.86 0.90 -4.29
CA ILE A 70 -6.28 2.20 -4.65
C ILE A 70 -6.44 3.13 -3.46
N GLN A 71 -5.32 3.66 -2.97
CA GLN A 71 -5.29 4.63 -1.88
C GLN A 71 -4.88 5.99 -2.45
N ARG A 72 -5.74 6.98 -2.25
CA ARG A 72 -5.59 8.35 -2.76
C ARG A 72 -5.63 9.32 -1.59
N GLY A 73 -4.50 9.48 -0.91
CA GLY A 73 -4.38 10.44 0.19
C GLY A 73 -4.34 11.89 -0.30
N ASP A 74 -4.05 12.11 -1.59
CA ASP A 74 -4.16 13.38 -2.29
C ASP A 74 -5.61 13.84 -2.54
N LEU A 75 -6.59 12.96 -2.33
CA LEU A 75 -8.01 13.27 -2.49
C LEU A 75 -8.73 13.33 -1.14
N GLY A 76 -9.51 14.40 -0.96
CA GLY A 76 -10.28 14.61 0.28
C GLY A 76 -9.40 14.96 1.49
N LYS A 77 -10.02 15.37 2.60
CA LYS A 77 -9.30 15.85 3.79
C LYS A 77 -8.52 14.75 4.53
N HIS A 78 -8.92 13.49 4.35
CA HIS A 78 -8.39 12.34 5.09
C HIS A 78 -8.01 11.17 4.17
N GLY A 79 -7.91 11.44 2.87
CA GLY A 79 -7.74 10.42 1.85
C GLY A 79 -9.04 9.73 1.45
N ILE A 80 -8.95 8.99 0.35
CA ILE A 80 -10.01 8.16 -0.19
C ILE A 80 -9.44 6.77 -0.48
N LEU A 81 -10.24 5.74 -0.15
CA LEU A 81 -9.98 4.36 -0.53
C LEU A 81 -10.96 3.95 -1.62
N PHE A 82 -10.43 3.38 -2.70
CA PHE A 82 -11.20 2.66 -3.70
C PHE A 82 -10.82 1.18 -3.63
N LYS A 83 -11.83 0.31 -3.60
CA LYS A 83 -11.64 -1.12 -3.82
C LYS A 83 -12.46 -1.55 -5.02
N ILE A 84 -11.80 -2.03 -6.07
CA ILE A 84 -12.44 -2.51 -7.29
C ILE A 84 -12.38 -4.03 -7.26
N VAL A 85 -13.53 -4.68 -7.15
CA VAL A 85 -13.65 -6.13 -6.97
C VAL A 85 -14.83 -6.70 -7.75
N PRO A 86 -14.77 -7.98 -8.15
CA PRO A 86 -15.96 -8.72 -8.55
C PRO A 86 -16.97 -8.77 -7.41
N MET A 87 -18.25 -8.61 -7.73
CA MET A 87 -19.38 -8.80 -6.83
C MET A 87 -20.48 -9.60 -7.51
N HIS A 88 -21.16 -10.44 -6.73
CA HIS A 88 -22.38 -11.11 -7.16
C HIS A 88 -23.53 -10.09 -7.29
N SER A 89 -24.31 -10.15 -8.38
CA SER A 89 -25.54 -9.36 -8.52
C SER A 89 -26.63 -9.82 -7.56
N ASP A 90 -26.62 -11.10 -7.21
CA ASP A 90 -27.61 -11.75 -6.38
C ASP A 90 -27.02 -12.15 -5.02
N MET A 91 -27.86 -12.18 -3.99
CA MET A 91 -27.45 -12.68 -2.66
C MET A 91 -27.11 -14.18 -2.64
N LYS A 92 -27.59 -14.93 -3.64
CA LYS A 92 -27.30 -16.36 -3.80
C LYS A 92 -26.15 -16.52 -4.79
N PRO A 93 -25.31 -17.56 -4.63
CA PRO A 93 -24.30 -17.89 -5.62
C PRO A 93 -24.93 -18.00 -7.01
N SER A 94 -24.39 -17.25 -7.97
CA SER A 94 -24.83 -17.24 -9.36
C SER A 94 -23.64 -16.82 -10.23
N ASP A 95 -23.71 -17.13 -11.53
CA ASP A 95 -22.68 -16.71 -12.49
C ASP A 95 -22.87 -15.25 -12.97
N ASN A 96 -23.81 -14.51 -12.36
CA ASN A 96 -24.09 -13.12 -12.69
C ASN A 96 -23.21 -12.18 -11.86
N ASP A 97 -21.93 -12.11 -12.22
CA ASP A 97 -20.96 -11.24 -11.55
C ASP A 97 -20.76 -9.93 -12.29
N PHE A 98 -20.49 -8.86 -11.54
CA PHE A 98 -20.13 -7.56 -12.09
C PHE A 98 -18.96 -6.94 -11.34
N MET A 99 -18.18 -6.11 -12.04
CA MET A 99 -17.12 -5.33 -11.41
C MET A 99 -17.73 -4.17 -10.63
N SER A 100 -17.52 -4.15 -9.32
CA SER A 100 -17.98 -3.10 -8.42
C SER A 100 -16.82 -2.23 -7.97
N CYS A 101 -17.11 -0.95 -7.69
CA CYS A 101 -16.17 -0.01 -7.10
C CYS A 101 -16.68 0.46 -5.75
N TRP A 102 -16.02 0.02 -4.68
CA TRP A 102 -16.27 0.45 -3.32
C TRP A 102 -15.48 1.72 -3.05
N TYR A 103 -16.18 2.83 -3.15
CA TYR A 103 -15.68 4.15 -2.78
C TYR A 103 -15.98 4.45 -1.33
N LYS A 104 -14.96 4.82 -0.54
CA LYS A 104 -15.14 5.24 0.86
C LYS A 104 -14.30 6.47 1.17
N PRO A 105 -14.92 7.65 1.37
CA PRO A 105 -14.26 8.76 2.05
C PRO A 105 -13.88 8.34 3.47
N LEU A 106 -12.70 8.73 3.92
CA LEU A 106 -12.19 8.26 5.19
C LEU A 106 -12.46 9.25 6.34
N PRO A 107 -12.73 8.74 7.55
CA PRO A 107 -12.96 9.59 8.71
C PRO A 107 -11.64 10.16 9.24
N LYS A 108 -11.72 11.27 9.99
CA LYS A 108 -10.57 11.95 10.59
C LYS A 108 -9.68 11.03 11.43
N TRP A 109 -10.26 10.06 12.13
CA TRP A 109 -9.52 9.14 13.01
C TRP A 109 -8.85 7.96 12.29
N LEU A 110 -9.11 7.79 10.99
CA LEU A 110 -8.48 6.74 10.19
C LEU A 110 -8.14 7.29 8.79
N PRO A 111 -7.26 8.31 8.70
CA PRO A 111 -6.81 8.78 7.42
C PRO A 111 -6.04 7.67 6.68
N ARG A 112 -6.10 7.65 5.36
CA ARG A 112 -5.23 6.80 4.54
C ARG A 112 -4.43 7.65 3.60
N ALA A 113 -3.15 7.30 3.50
CA ALA A 113 -2.21 7.82 2.55
C ALA A 113 -1.86 6.73 1.52
N GLY A 114 -1.12 7.09 0.48
CA GLY A 114 -0.43 6.12 -0.35
C GLY A 114 0.43 5.20 0.52
N GLN A 115 0.31 3.89 0.33
CA GLN A 115 0.99 2.89 1.14
C GLN A 115 2.04 2.16 0.31
N SER A 116 3.28 2.15 0.80
CA SER A 116 4.39 1.40 0.22
C SER A 116 4.28 -0.08 0.59
N VAL A 117 4.67 -0.99 -0.32
CA VAL A 117 4.89 -2.41 0.00
C VAL A 117 6.20 -2.62 0.76
N ILE A 118 7.11 -1.64 0.73
CA ILE A 118 8.33 -1.63 1.51
C ILE A 118 8.02 -1.06 2.90
N PRO A 119 8.42 -1.73 3.99
CA PRO A 119 8.21 -1.24 5.35
C PRO A 119 8.85 0.13 5.60
N THR A 120 8.17 0.98 6.36
CA THR A 120 8.62 2.34 6.67
C THR A 120 9.67 2.36 7.77
N ASN A 121 9.61 1.38 8.67
CA ASN A 121 10.59 1.19 9.71
C ASN A 121 11.52 0.05 9.33
N LEU A 122 12.74 0.43 8.94
CA LEU A 122 13.80 -0.48 8.55
C LEU A 122 14.80 -0.77 9.68
N SER A 123 14.60 -0.24 10.89
CA SER A 123 15.59 -0.34 11.98
C SER A 123 15.89 -1.78 12.42
N GLU A 124 14.96 -2.69 12.18
CA GLU A 124 15.10 -4.12 12.50
C GLU A 124 15.47 -4.99 11.28
N PHE A 125 15.50 -4.39 10.08
CA PHE A 125 15.91 -5.10 8.87
C PHE A 125 17.43 -5.04 8.74
N LYS A 126 18.07 -6.19 8.52
CA LYS A 126 19.47 -6.22 8.09
C LYS A 126 19.52 -5.72 6.65
N VAL A 127 19.85 -4.45 6.45
CA VAL A 127 20.11 -3.90 5.12
C VAL A 127 21.44 -4.47 4.66
N GLY A 128 21.39 -5.51 3.82
CA GLY A 128 22.58 -6.11 3.22
C GLY A 128 23.06 -5.23 2.07
N LEU A 129 24.19 -4.55 2.26
CA LEU A 129 25.01 -4.00 1.18
C LEU A 129 25.83 -5.10 0.52
#